data_AF-A0A928RIM6-F1
#
_entry.id   AF-A0A928RIM6-F1
#
_cell.length_a   1.000
_cell.length_b   1.000
_cell.length_c   1.000
_cell.angle_alpha   90.00
_cell.angle_beta   90.00
_cell.angle_gamma   90.00
#
_symmetry.space_group_name_H-M   'P 1'
#
loop_
_entity.id
_entity.type
_entity.pdbx_description
1 polymer ?
#
loop_
_entity_poly.entity_id
_entity_poly.type
_entity_poly.pdbx_seq_one_letter_code
_entity_poly.pdbx_strand_id
1 'polypeptide(L)'
;MRRYTDFGKRKNIKSLYRRIYAFALLVVYLSVGFAYVDSIRTFAETIVESDNLQDGNEKGDNLTQTELSVFHRSEKRDFTIESDFMSASFYVTDNGSVITGLKNNSSEFEWIDGKSVAALVDVYYDDKNALKEFGWKYYGCYEYANLKKLIFEFKSGDNKFICRQNWQICKTDSDGAVIVMSFEIEHSEKTEIRLPERFSAVNMQLKSDVGYYMQYLNGTIKDETVEKNNTIGFKSGNGNGFEMSVPLLYFNAAGTHGIALGGGSFSPGKTAVLNARANAKTFVCDMDFAYNVTTNGNGTVYSYPSFFAAIYGGNNSVGKNFIKNWNVSDSEYKDESLPLTYEKVVGKADFGSVEETRNSFFNMMFCFSVSDARQNKCEKIRDELLKCEDSNSAIYKYILRSAIFSEFDYKTVGLADGSPIKKSAAEHDELYRNSLASAMLNGRQYPIFPGYSKDGWDGIEFYDTVNKKGVIFAFRNSEESDTQKVIAVQGVSEDIEYKVISLDGSVNIEKIQGAELLAGGLNVTMKNGGLSDIIFIEEAEIDFADVKILLFGNELSSLEIIAIAAVLILLIGIVITAIIVNAQDEYKEKKF
;
A
#
# COMPACT_ATOMS: atom_id res chain seq x y z
N MET A 1 85.81 24.00 22.31
CA MET A 1 86.10 22.56 22.45
C MET A 1 84.80 21.78 22.32
N ARG A 2 84.83 20.75 21.46
CA ARG A 2 83.89 19.62 21.27
C ARG A 2 82.42 19.88 20.89
N ARG A 3 82.14 19.55 19.62
CA ARG A 3 80.85 19.13 19.06
C ARG A 3 80.38 17.82 19.72
N TYR A 4 79.06 17.67 19.82
CA TYR A 4 78.38 16.39 19.58
C TYR A 4 77.18 16.66 18.65
N THR A 5 77.20 15.95 17.52
CA THR A 5 76.09 15.71 16.59
C THR A 5 75.18 14.61 17.15
N ASP A 6 73.87 14.61 16.92
CA ASP A 6 73.28 13.74 15.89
C ASP A 6 71.75 13.92 15.65
N PHE A 7 71.35 13.37 14.52
CA PHE A 7 70.09 13.37 13.78
C PHE A 7 68.82 12.85 14.48
N GLY A 8 67.66 13.39 14.09
CA GLY A 8 66.36 12.80 14.45
C GLY A 8 65.08 13.42 13.85
N LYS A 9 65.12 14.14 12.71
CA LYS A 9 63.93 14.75 12.09
C LYS A 9 63.57 14.12 10.73
N ARG A 10 63.12 12.86 10.67
CA ARG A 10 62.50 12.29 9.44
C ARG A 10 61.42 11.21 9.68
N LYS A 11 60.82 11.09 10.88
CA LYS A 11 59.73 10.12 11.12
C LYS A 11 58.29 10.65 11.08
N ASN A 12 58.07 11.98 11.08
CA ASN A 12 56.70 12.53 11.21
C ASN A 12 56.02 12.99 9.91
N ILE A 13 56.72 13.09 8.78
CA ILE A 13 56.09 13.54 7.53
C ILE A 13 55.19 12.46 6.91
N LYS A 14 55.59 11.17 6.94
CA LYS A 14 54.74 10.08 6.43
C LYS A 14 53.47 9.85 7.27
N SER A 15 53.54 10.10 8.59
CA SER A 15 52.38 10.05 9.49
C SER A 15 51.41 11.20 9.18
N LEU A 16 51.93 12.40 8.96
CA LEU A 16 51.14 13.56 8.59
C LEU A 16 50.48 13.40 7.22
N TYR A 17 51.19 12.90 6.22
CA TYR A 17 50.62 12.61 4.90
C TYR A 17 49.56 11.50 4.95
N ARG A 18 49.74 10.45 5.76
CA ARG A 18 48.69 9.42 5.95
C ARG A 18 47.44 9.97 6.63
N ARG A 19 47.60 10.89 7.59
CA ARG A 19 46.46 11.55 8.27
C ARG A 19 45.73 12.52 7.34
N ILE A 20 46.46 13.30 6.55
CA ILE A 20 45.88 14.19 5.54
C ILE A 20 45.19 13.38 4.43
N TYR A 21 45.80 12.28 3.97
CA TYR A 21 45.20 11.42 2.95
C TYR A 21 43.98 10.65 3.47
N ALA A 22 44.00 10.17 4.71
CA ALA A 22 42.84 9.54 5.35
C ALA A 22 41.72 10.56 5.61
N PHE A 23 42.05 11.80 5.97
CA PHE A 23 41.08 12.88 6.14
C PHE A 23 40.49 13.32 4.79
N ALA A 24 41.29 13.41 3.74
CA ALA A 24 40.81 13.69 2.39
C ALA A 24 39.92 12.54 1.84
N LEU A 25 40.29 11.27 2.10
CA LEU A 25 39.44 10.12 1.78
C LEU A 25 38.15 10.13 2.58
N LEU A 26 38.19 10.50 3.86
CA LEU A 26 36.99 10.65 4.70
C LEU A 26 36.11 11.79 4.20
N VAL A 27 36.69 12.92 3.79
CA VAL A 27 35.94 14.05 3.22
C VAL A 27 35.34 13.67 1.86
N VAL A 28 36.04 12.92 1.01
CA VAL A 28 35.49 12.38 -0.25
C VAL A 28 34.42 11.31 0.02
N TYR A 29 34.60 10.47 1.03
CA TYR A 29 33.60 9.46 1.42
C TYR A 29 32.36 10.10 2.03
N LEU A 30 32.54 11.19 2.78
CA LEU A 30 31.45 12.00 3.33
C LEU A 30 30.78 12.83 2.24
N SER A 31 31.52 13.43 1.29
CA SER A 31 30.98 14.22 0.18
C SER A 31 30.31 13.38 -0.91
N VAL A 32 30.72 12.12 -1.10
CA VAL A 32 29.96 11.12 -1.88
C VAL A 32 28.79 10.56 -1.04
N GLY A 33 28.90 10.57 0.29
CA GLY A 33 27.82 10.23 1.23
C GLY A 33 26.79 11.33 1.47
N PHE A 34 26.91 12.50 0.83
CA PHE A 34 25.96 13.62 1.02
C PHE A 34 24.56 13.39 0.44
N ALA A 35 24.32 12.23 -0.19
CA ALA A 35 22.96 11.74 -0.48
C ALA A 35 22.23 11.17 0.76
N TYR A 36 22.85 11.15 1.95
CA TYR A 36 22.32 10.52 3.17
C TYR A 36 22.22 11.45 4.39
N VAL A 37 22.21 12.78 4.18
CA VAL A 37 22.22 13.76 5.28
C VAL A 37 20.93 13.76 6.10
N ASP A 38 19.78 13.41 5.52
CA ASP A 38 18.51 13.32 6.27
C ASP A 38 18.49 12.15 7.27
N SER A 39 19.18 11.04 6.99
CA SER A 39 19.22 9.91 7.94
C SER A 39 20.14 10.15 9.15
N ILE A 40 21.20 10.96 8.98
CA ILE A 40 22.13 11.28 10.07
C ILE A 40 21.54 12.31 11.02
N ARG A 41 20.75 13.27 10.52
CA ARG A 41 20.02 14.22 11.36
C ARG A 41 19.01 13.51 12.27
N THR A 42 18.22 12.58 11.73
CA THR A 42 17.29 11.74 12.50
C THR A 42 18.02 10.88 13.54
N PHE A 43 19.18 10.33 13.20
CA PHE A 43 20.00 9.54 14.13
C PHE A 43 20.62 10.39 15.25
N ALA A 44 21.03 11.63 14.96
CA ALA A 44 21.58 12.56 15.96
C ALA A 44 20.49 13.10 16.91
N GLU A 45 19.27 13.34 16.42
CA GLU A 45 18.12 13.70 17.24
C GLU A 45 17.73 12.55 18.19
N THR A 46 17.88 11.29 17.74
CA THR A 46 17.63 10.08 18.56
C THR A 46 18.67 9.88 19.66
N ILE A 47 19.94 10.26 19.43
CA ILE A 47 21.00 10.12 20.43
C ILE A 47 20.89 11.19 21.53
N VAL A 48 20.49 12.42 21.19
CA VAL A 48 20.36 13.51 22.17
C VAL A 48 19.20 13.28 23.15
N GLU A 49 18.15 12.57 22.74
CA GLU A 49 17.09 12.13 23.67
C GLU A 49 17.53 10.97 24.59
N SER A 50 18.52 10.17 24.18
CA SER A 50 18.97 9.00 24.94
C SER A 50 19.92 9.32 26.12
N ASP A 51 20.60 10.46 26.10
CA ASP A 51 21.59 10.84 27.12
C ASP A 51 20.99 11.55 28.36
N ASN A 52 19.69 11.87 28.37
CA ASN A 52 19.00 12.50 29.52
C ASN A 52 18.37 11.50 30.50
N LEU A 53 18.57 10.20 30.34
CA LEU A 53 17.98 9.16 31.19
C LEU A 53 19.01 8.10 31.62
N GLN A 54 20.02 8.51 32.39
CA GLN A 54 20.76 7.58 33.26
C GLN A 54 21.08 8.21 34.60
N ASP A 55 20.12 8.12 35.53
CA ASP A 55 20.43 7.77 36.92
C ASP A 55 19.15 7.31 37.64
N GLY A 56 19.10 6.04 38.07
CA GLY A 56 18.04 5.51 38.92
C GLY A 56 17.58 4.10 38.58
N ASN A 57 18.29 3.10 39.12
CA ASN A 57 17.88 1.70 39.18
C ASN A 57 16.52 1.54 39.90
N GLU A 58 15.50 1.03 39.21
CA GLU A 58 14.51 0.11 39.76
C GLU A 58 13.81 -0.64 38.63
N LYS A 59 13.75 -1.97 38.73
CA LYS A 59 13.05 -2.85 37.79
C LYS A 59 11.53 -2.62 37.92
N GLY A 60 11.00 -1.72 37.11
CA GLY A 60 9.60 -1.69 36.71
C GLY A 60 9.56 -1.79 35.18
N ASP A 61 8.64 -2.58 34.64
CA ASP A 61 8.37 -2.64 33.20
C ASP A 61 7.94 -1.25 32.72
N ASN A 62 8.90 -0.46 32.24
CA ASN A 62 8.67 0.82 31.59
C ASN A 62 8.12 0.54 30.19
N LEU A 63 6.81 0.30 30.12
CA LEU A 63 6.03 0.73 28.96
C LEU A 63 6.33 2.23 28.78
N THR A 64 7.02 2.56 27.69
CA THR A 64 7.30 3.95 27.33
C THR A 64 5.98 4.73 27.36
N GLN A 65 6.06 5.92 27.94
CA GLN A 65 4.95 6.81 28.31
C GLN A 65 4.25 7.43 27.07
N THR A 66 4.01 6.66 26.02
CA THR A 66 3.76 7.17 24.65
C THR A 66 2.39 6.87 24.07
N GLU A 67 1.43 6.38 24.86
CA GLU A 67 0.02 6.32 24.44
C GLU A 67 -0.89 6.73 25.59
N LEU A 68 -0.91 8.02 25.89
CA LEU A 68 -1.90 8.59 26.80
C LEU A 68 -3.28 8.47 26.15
N SER A 69 -4.00 7.40 26.50
CA SER A 69 -5.44 7.34 26.25
C SER A 69 -6.17 8.23 27.25
N VAL A 70 -7.13 9.00 26.75
CA VAL A 70 -8.08 9.71 27.62
C VAL A 70 -9.34 8.87 27.71
N PHE A 71 -9.66 8.42 28.92
CA PHE A 71 -10.91 7.71 29.17
C PHE A 71 -12.03 8.71 29.47
N HIS A 72 -13.03 8.74 28.60
CA HIS A 72 -14.26 9.50 28.78
C HIS A 72 -15.35 8.58 29.35
N ARG A 73 -15.97 8.98 30.46
CA ARG A 73 -17.13 8.27 31.02
C ARG A 73 -18.38 8.48 30.16
N SER A 74 -19.39 7.61 30.37
CA SER A 74 -20.63 7.48 29.58
C SER A 74 -21.50 8.73 29.34
N GLU A 75 -21.16 9.87 29.94
CA GLU A 75 -21.84 11.15 29.75
C GLU A 75 -21.52 11.79 28.40
N LYS A 76 -20.26 11.67 27.91
CA LYS A 76 -19.88 12.14 26.57
C LYS A 76 -20.34 11.12 25.54
N ARG A 77 -21.11 11.57 24.55
CA ARG A 77 -21.75 10.71 23.53
C ARG A 77 -21.35 11.09 22.11
N ASP A 78 -20.87 12.30 21.90
CA ASP A 78 -20.37 12.82 20.63
C ASP A 78 -18.85 12.77 20.58
N PHE A 79 -18.31 12.21 19.50
CA PHE A 79 -16.87 12.05 19.28
C PHE A 79 -16.51 12.35 17.83
N THR A 80 -15.30 12.85 17.59
CA THR A 80 -14.76 13.08 16.25
C THR A 80 -13.32 12.61 16.24
N ILE A 81 -12.93 11.92 15.17
CA ILE A 81 -11.52 11.70 14.81
C ILE A 81 -11.22 12.37 13.49
N GLU A 82 -10.03 12.93 13.38
CA GLU A 82 -9.63 13.69 12.20
C GLU A 82 -8.19 13.40 11.79
N SER A 83 -7.96 13.56 10.49
CA SER A 83 -6.66 13.65 9.84
C SER A 83 -6.67 14.86 8.91
N ASP A 84 -5.54 15.15 8.27
CA ASP A 84 -5.47 16.26 7.31
C ASP A 84 -6.44 16.08 6.13
N PHE A 85 -6.81 14.84 5.80
CA PHE A 85 -7.69 14.52 4.67
C PHE A 85 -9.14 14.23 5.07
N MET A 86 -9.38 13.64 6.25
CA MET A 86 -10.70 13.13 6.64
C MET A 86 -11.08 13.53 8.05
N SER A 87 -12.36 13.81 8.28
CA SER A 87 -12.96 13.78 9.61
C SER A 87 -14.13 12.79 9.66
N ALA A 88 -14.22 12.02 10.74
CA ALA A 88 -15.32 11.11 11.02
C ALA A 88 -15.92 11.46 12.38
N SER A 89 -17.23 11.69 12.41
CA SER A 89 -17.97 12.05 13.62
C SER A 89 -18.94 10.94 14.00
N PHE A 90 -19.10 10.73 15.31
CA PHE A 90 -19.88 9.64 15.89
C PHE A 90 -20.78 10.16 17.01
N TYR A 91 -21.97 9.56 17.09
CA TYR A 91 -22.85 9.63 18.27
C TYR A 91 -23.06 8.22 18.83
N VAL A 92 -22.73 8.00 20.09
CA VAL A 92 -22.77 6.67 20.72
C VAL A 92 -24.08 6.47 21.49
N THR A 93 -24.82 5.42 21.16
CA THR A 93 -26.04 5.00 21.87
C THR A 93 -25.73 3.86 22.85
N ASP A 94 -26.72 3.35 23.59
CA ASP A 94 -26.49 2.15 24.42
C ASP A 94 -26.28 0.87 23.60
N ASN A 95 -26.71 0.86 22.33
CA ASN A 95 -26.71 -0.33 21.47
C ASN A 95 -25.69 -0.26 20.31
N GLY A 96 -24.69 0.61 20.41
CA GLY A 96 -23.66 0.83 19.39
C GLY A 96 -23.47 2.30 19.05
N SER A 97 -22.79 2.59 17.95
CA SER A 97 -22.52 3.95 17.49
C SER A 97 -23.25 4.29 16.19
N VAL A 98 -23.42 5.58 15.97
CA VAL A 98 -23.96 6.16 14.74
C VAL A 98 -22.88 7.05 14.15
N ILE A 99 -22.47 6.80 12.91
CA ILE A 99 -21.63 7.73 12.16
C ILE A 99 -22.53 8.91 11.76
N THR A 100 -22.24 10.07 12.30
CA THR A 100 -23.00 11.32 12.08
C THR A 100 -22.37 12.20 11.01
N GLY A 101 -21.11 11.95 10.64
CA GLY A 101 -20.43 12.60 9.52
C GLY A 101 -19.19 11.82 9.07
N LEU A 102 -18.94 11.82 7.76
CA LEU A 102 -17.73 11.29 7.14
C LEU A 102 -17.35 12.25 6.02
N LYS A 103 -16.39 13.13 6.31
CA LYS A 103 -16.10 14.30 5.49
C LYS A 103 -14.69 14.25 4.93
N ASN A 104 -14.54 14.66 3.68
CA ASN A 104 -13.26 15.03 3.09
C ASN A 104 -12.93 16.48 3.52
N ASN A 105 -11.89 16.66 4.32
CA ASN A 105 -11.51 17.96 4.87
C ASN A 105 -10.97 18.92 3.80
N SER A 106 -10.32 18.39 2.76
CA SER A 106 -9.76 19.21 1.68
C SER A 106 -10.83 19.81 0.78
N SER A 107 -11.91 19.06 0.52
CA SER A 107 -13.00 19.50 -0.38
C SER A 107 -14.29 19.89 0.34
N GLU A 108 -14.32 19.72 1.66
CA GLU A 108 -15.50 19.88 2.52
C GLU A 108 -16.67 18.95 2.14
N PHE A 109 -16.44 17.92 1.34
CA PHE A 109 -17.47 17.01 0.86
C PHE A 109 -17.90 16.02 1.96
N GLU A 110 -19.19 16.02 2.30
CA GLU A 110 -19.81 15.14 3.30
C GLU A 110 -20.46 13.93 2.63
N TRP A 111 -20.07 12.72 3.05
CA TRP A 111 -20.59 11.47 2.50
C TRP A 111 -21.87 11.00 3.16
N ILE A 112 -22.14 11.40 4.42
CA ILE A 112 -23.28 10.92 5.20
C ILE A 112 -24.37 11.99 5.27
N ASP A 113 -25.60 11.63 4.88
CA ASP A 113 -26.78 12.54 4.85
C ASP A 113 -27.90 12.04 5.77
N GLY A 114 -27.55 11.22 6.75
CA GLY A 114 -28.52 10.52 7.59
C GLY A 114 -27.89 9.76 8.73
N LYS A 115 -28.67 8.86 9.34
CA LYS A 115 -28.18 8.04 10.45
C LYS A 115 -27.54 6.78 9.90
N SER A 116 -26.21 6.74 9.93
CA SER A 116 -25.43 5.55 9.61
C SER A 116 -25.14 4.76 10.89
N VAL A 117 -25.77 3.61 11.07
CA VAL A 117 -25.70 2.83 12.31
C VAL A 117 -24.65 1.73 12.20
N ALA A 118 -23.72 1.70 13.16
CA ALA A 118 -22.82 0.57 13.40
C ALA A 118 -23.31 -0.17 14.65
N ALA A 119 -24.23 -1.11 14.43
CA ALA A 119 -24.96 -1.80 15.49
C ALA A 119 -24.11 -2.90 16.13
N LEU A 120 -24.29 -3.08 17.44
CA LEU A 120 -23.76 -4.24 18.16
C LEU A 120 -24.64 -5.46 17.90
N VAL A 121 -24.06 -6.65 18.03
CA VAL A 121 -24.84 -7.89 18.07
C VAL A 121 -25.71 -7.87 19.32
N ASP A 122 -27.03 -7.92 19.17
CA ASP A 122 -27.99 -7.74 20.26
C ASP A 122 -28.34 -9.06 20.98
N VAL A 123 -28.22 -10.19 20.29
CA VAL A 123 -28.59 -11.51 20.79
C VAL A 123 -27.47 -12.55 20.67
N TYR A 124 -27.55 -13.59 21.49
CA TYR A 124 -26.73 -14.79 21.39
C TYR A 124 -27.52 -16.03 21.83
N TYR A 125 -27.07 -17.21 21.47
CA TYR A 125 -27.54 -18.49 21.98
C TYR A 125 -26.60 -18.97 23.08
N ASP A 126 -27.15 -19.35 24.23
CA ASP A 126 -26.37 -19.98 25.31
C ASP A 126 -26.03 -21.45 25.00
N ASP A 127 -25.37 -22.11 25.94
CA ASP A 127 -24.99 -23.54 25.88
C ASP A 127 -26.17 -24.49 25.69
N LYS A 128 -27.39 -24.03 25.97
CA LYS A 128 -28.65 -24.78 25.81
C LYS A 128 -29.40 -24.39 24.54
N ASN A 129 -28.76 -23.65 23.64
CA ASN A 129 -29.38 -23.06 22.44
C ASN A 129 -30.58 -22.14 22.75
N ALA A 130 -30.68 -21.57 23.96
CA ALA A 130 -31.70 -20.58 24.26
C ALA A 130 -31.23 -19.20 23.80
N LEU A 131 -32.09 -18.49 23.06
CA LEU A 131 -31.83 -17.11 22.64
C LEU A 131 -31.85 -16.18 23.86
N LYS A 132 -30.81 -15.37 24.00
CA LYS A 132 -30.59 -14.37 25.04
C LYS A 132 -30.28 -13.03 24.39
N GLU A 133 -30.61 -11.94 25.09
CA GLU A 133 -30.21 -10.59 24.73
C GLU A 133 -29.00 -10.19 25.55
N PHE A 134 -28.03 -9.50 24.93
CA PHE A 134 -26.92 -8.89 25.67
C PHE A 134 -27.39 -7.69 26.50
N GLY A 135 -28.34 -6.90 26.00
CA GLY A 135 -28.84 -5.71 26.68
C GLY A 135 -27.75 -4.65 26.91
N TRP A 136 -26.99 -4.33 25.86
CA TRP A 136 -25.83 -3.44 25.93
C TRP A 136 -26.11 -2.09 26.59
N LYS A 137 -25.11 -1.60 27.30
CA LYS A 137 -25.04 -0.28 27.90
C LYS A 137 -23.71 0.35 27.60
N TYR A 138 -23.73 1.56 27.06
CA TYR A 138 -22.50 2.32 26.82
C TYR A 138 -21.83 2.66 28.15
N TYR A 139 -20.57 2.27 28.27
CA TYR A 139 -19.79 2.44 29.49
C TYR A 139 -18.84 3.64 29.39
N GLY A 140 -18.19 3.83 28.25
CA GLY A 140 -17.27 4.94 28.03
C GLY A 140 -16.49 4.82 26.73
N CYS A 141 -15.55 5.73 26.51
CA CYS A 141 -14.67 5.75 25.34
C CYS A 141 -13.21 5.91 25.77
N TYR A 142 -12.31 5.16 25.14
CA TYR A 142 -10.88 5.43 25.17
C TYR A 142 -10.51 6.17 23.88
N GLU A 143 -9.95 7.37 24.03
CA GLU A 143 -9.52 8.21 22.92
C GLU A 143 -7.99 8.24 22.84
N TYR A 144 -7.45 7.86 21.69
CA TYR A 144 -6.03 7.83 21.38
C TYR A 144 -5.77 8.83 20.25
N ALA A 145 -5.59 10.10 20.60
CA ALA A 145 -5.46 11.18 19.62
C ALA A 145 -4.30 10.96 18.63
N ASN A 146 -3.13 10.53 19.12
CA ASN A 146 -1.95 10.27 18.29
C ASN A 146 -2.17 9.14 17.27
N LEU A 147 -3.01 8.16 17.61
CA LEU A 147 -3.37 7.03 16.75
C LEU A 147 -4.62 7.29 15.92
N LYS A 148 -5.27 8.46 16.10
CA LYS A 148 -6.56 8.81 15.49
C LYS A 148 -7.58 7.67 15.70
N LYS A 149 -7.64 7.17 16.94
CA LYS A 149 -8.39 5.97 17.32
C LYS A 149 -9.36 6.24 18.47
N LEU A 150 -10.57 5.71 18.35
CA LEU A 150 -11.59 5.65 19.39
C LEU A 150 -11.94 4.19 19.69
N ILE A 151 -12.09 3.87 20.96
CA ILE A 151 -12.62 2.57 21.40
C ILE A 151 -13.84 2.84 22.26
N PHE A 152 -15.03 2.51 21.76
CA PHE A 152 -16.27 2.59 22.54
C PHE A 152 -16.47 1.28 23.30
N GLU A 153 -16.58 1.35 24.63
CA GLU A 153 -16.81 0.19 25.49
C GLU A 153 -18.29 0.09 25.88
N PHE A 154 -18.85 -1.11 25.75
CA PHE A 154 -20.21 -1.45 26.11
C PHE A 154 -20.21 -2.65 27.06
N LYS A 155 -21.13 -2.67 28.02
CA LYS A 155 -21.32 -3.79 28.95
C LYS A 155 -22.70 -4.39 28.79
N SER A 156 -22.80 -5.71 28.85
CA SER A 156 -24.10 -6.39 28.86
C SER A 156 -24.89 -6.03 30.12
N GLY A 157 -26.22 -6.21 30.08
CA GLY A 157 -27.09 -5.90 31.22
C GLY A 157 -26.76 -6.70 32.50
N ASP A 158 -26.17 -7.88 32.33
CA ASP A 158 -25.67 -8.74 33.42
C ASP A 158 -24.17 -8.53 33.74
N ASN A 159 -23.50 -7.62 33.04
CA ASN A 159 -22.06 -7.32 33.11
C ASN A 159 -21.12 -8.51 32.86
N LYS A 160 -21.60 -9.59 32.23
CA LYS A 160 -20.76 -10.73 31.86
C LYS A 160 -19.93 -10.49 30.62
N PHE A 161 -20.44 -9.67 29.71
CA PHE A 161 -19.81 -9.37 28.42
C PHE A 161 -19.39 -7.91 28.36
N ILE A 162 -18.22 -7.70 27.77
CA ILE A 162 -17.72 -6.39 27.37
C ILE A 162 -17.60 -6.43 25.85
N CYS A 163 -18.24 -5.49 25.16
CA CYS A 163 -18.02 -5.28 23.74
C CYS A 163 -17.21 -4.00 23.55
N ARG A 164 -16.14 -4.06 22.76
CA ARG A 164 -15.36 -2.91 22.32
C ARG A 164 -15.59 -2.69 20.84
N GLN A 165 -16.04 -1.50 20.46
CA GLN A 165 -16.13 -1.07 19.07
C GLN A 165 -14.97 -0.11 18.80
N ASN A 166 -14.05 -0.52 17.92
CA ASN A 166 -12.87 0.23 17.55
C ASN A 166 -13.13 1.01 16.26
N TRP A 167 -12.70 2.27 16.23
CA TRP A 167 -12.67 3.13 15.06
C TRP A 167 -11.29 3.74 14.93
N GLN A 168 -10.66 3.64 13.76
CA GLN A 168 -9.31 4.16 13.56
C GLN A 168 -9.10 4.67 12.15
N ILE A 169 -8.51 5.85 11.99
CA ILE A 169 -7.97 6.29 10.70
C ILE A 169 -6.58 5.66 10.53
N CYS A 170 -6.47 4.61 9.73
CA CYS A 170 -5.24 3.81 9.58
C CYS A 170 -4.30 4.35 8.51
N LYS A 171 -4.83 5.05 7.49
CA LYS A 171 -4.04 5.62 6.39
C LYS A 171 -4.54 7.02 6.08
N THR A 172 -3.62 7.93 5.82
CA THR A 172 -3.90 9.26 5.27
C THR A 172 -2.72 9.67 4.39
N ASP A 173 -3.01 10.13 3.18
CA ASP A 173 -2.07 10.78 2.28
C ASP A 173 -2.78 11.84 1.43
N SER A 174 -2.11 12.36 0.39
CA SER A 174 -2.68 13.36 -0.50
C SER A 174 -3.86 12.85 -1.33
N ASP A 175 -3.98 11.54 -1.50
CA ASP A 175 -4.98 10.93 -2.39
C ASP A 175 -6.22 10.49 -1.63
N GLY A 176 -6.08 10.14 -0.35
CA GLY A 176 -7.19 9.65 0.46
C GLY A 176 -6.90 9.41 1.93
N ALA A 177 -7.92 8.91 2.61
CA ALA A 177 -7.78 8.36 3.95
C ALA A 177 -8.71 7.16 4.17
N VAL A 178 -8.25 6.20 4.98
CA VAL A 178 -8.99 4.98 5.33
C VAL A 178 -9.37 5.00 6.79
N ILE A 179 -10.65 4.81 7.07
CA ILE A 179 -11.15 4.51 8.41
C ILE A 179 -11.57 3.04 8.49
N VAL A 180 -11.11 2.38 9.54
CA VAL A 180 -11.40 0.99 9.84
C VAL A 180 -12.25 0.92 11.10
N MET A 181 -13.25 0.05 11.07
CA MET A 181 -14.08 -0.32 12.21
C MET A 181 -13.87 -1.79 12.53
N SER A 182 -13.70 -2.15 13.80
CA SER A 182 -13.76 -3.54 14.25
C SER A 182 -14.54 -3.66 15.56
N PHE A 183 -14.91 -4.88 15.90
CA PHE A 183 -15.55 -5.17 17.18
C PHE A 183 -14.81 -6.31 17.88
N GLU A 184 -14.75 -6.21 19.18
CA GLU A 184 -14.28 -7.27 20.07
C GLU A 184 -15.34 -7.56 21.11
N ILE A 185 -15.61 -8.83 21.37
CA ILE A 185 -16.44 -9.25 22.51
C ILE A 185 -15.56 -10.07 23.45
N GLU A 186 -15.44 -9.58 24.67
CA GLU A 186 -14.78 -10.23 25.78
C GLU A 186 -15.83 -10.76 26.76
N HIS A 187 -15.57 -11.94 27.32
CA HIS A 187 -16.45 -12.56 28.30
C HIS A 187 -15.67 -12.96 29.56
N SER A 188 -16.23 -12.64 30.73
CA SER A 188 -15.56 -12.86 32.02
C SER A 188 -15.67 -14.29 32.55
N GLU A 189 -16.62 -15.09 32.04
CA GLU A 189 -16.87 -16.47 32.49
C GLU A 189 -16.50 -17.48 31.38
N LYS A 190 -16.36 -18.77 31.72
CA LYS A 190 -16.27 -19.83 30.71
C LYS A 190 -17.67 -20.21 30.25
N THR A 191 -18.13 -19.65 29.13
CA THR A 191 -19.43 -20.03 28.56
C THR A 191 -19.33 -20.06 27.04
N GLU A 192 -19.74 -21.18 26.47
CA GLU A 192 -19.92 -21.27 25.02
C GLU A 192 -21.15 -20.45 24.63
N ILE A 193 -20.95 -19.50 23.71
CA ILE A 193 -22.05 -18.74 23.13
C ILE A 193 -22.02 -18.93 21.61
N ARG A 194 -23.21 -18.95 21.00
CA ARG A 194 -23.32 -18.93 19.55
C ARG A 194 -23.99 -17.64 19.12
N LEU A 195 -23.35 -16.91 18.23
CA LEU A 195 -23.91 -15.68 17.67
C LEU A 195 -25.00 -16.02 16.64
N PRO A 196 -25.95 -15.10 16.36
CA PRO A 196 -26.93 -15.30 15.31
C PRO A 196 -26.25 -15.49 13.96
N GLU A 197 -26.88 -16.28 13.08
CA GLU A 197 -26.35 -16.56 11.74
C GLU A 197 -26.13 -15.29 10.92
N ARG A 198 -26.92 -14.25 11.20
CA ARG A 198 -26.84 -12.96 10.51
C ARG A 198 -26.95 -11.79 11.45
N PHE A 199 -26.10 -10.80 11.23
CA PHE A 199 -26.28 -9.47 11.77
C PHE A 199 -25.57 -8.43 10.88
N SER A 200 -26.04 -7.18 10.94
CA SER A 200 -25.46 -6.07 10.19
C SER A 200 -24.33 -5.42 10.98
N ALA A 201 -23.09 -5.49 10.49
CA ALA A 201 -21.95 -4.83 11.12
C ALA A 201 -22.04 -3.29 10.97
N VAL A 202 -22.45 -2.84 9.78
CA VAL A 202 -22.65 -1.42 9.50
C VAL A 202 -23.77 -1.22 8.50
N ASN A 203 -24.54 -0.16 8.72
CA ASN A 203 -25.55 0.37 7.84
C ASN A 203 -25.22 1.85 7.62
N MET A 204 -24.75 2.23 6.45
CA MET A 204 -24.38 3.62 6.15
C MET A 204 -25.35 4.25 5.17
N GLN A 205 -25.91 5.40 5.54
CA GLN A 205 -26.75 6.21 4.66
C GLN A 205 -25.88 7.21 3.93
N LEU A 206 -25.59 6.92 2.67
CA LEU A 206 -24.81 7.80 1.81
C LEU A 206 -25.70 8.89 1.21
N LYS A 207 -25.11 10.05 0.94
CA LYS A 207 -25.79 11.22 0.39
C LYS A 207 -26.50 10.92 -0.94
N SER A 208 -27.73 11.40 -1.07
CA SER A 208 -28.64 10.99 -2.14
C SER A 208 -28.28 11.52 -3.55
N ASP A 209 -27.64 12.68 -3.61
CA ASP A 209 -27.26 13.44 -4.81
C ASP A 209 -26.01 12.89 -5.54
N VAL A 210 -25.35 11.91 -4.96
CA VAL A 210 -24.17 11.26 -5.54
C VAL A 210 -24.61 10.29 -6.64
N GLY A 211 -24.05 10.43 -7.84
CA GLY A 211 -24.10 9.36 -8.86
C GLY A 211 -23.24 8.19 -8.38
N TYR A 212 -23.69 6.95 -8.54
CA TYR A 212 -22.95 5.81 -8.03
C TYR A 212 -22.52 4.90 -9.16
N TYR A 213 -21.21 4.84 -9.37
CA TYR A 213 -20.60 3.78 -10.15
C TYR A 213 -20.18 2.70 -9.18
N MET A 214 -20.81 1.53 -9.27
CA MET A 214 -20.48 0.43 -8.39
C MET A 214 -19.69 -0.60 -9.18
N GLN A 215 -18.48 -0.87 -8.70
CA GLN A 215 -17.69 -2.00 -9.16
C GLN A 215 -17.68 -3.04 -8.08
N TYR A 216 -18.02 -4.27 -8.44
CA TYR A 216 -17.95 -5.41 -7.54
C TYR A 216 -17.26 -6.57 -8.25
N LEU A 217 -16.66 -7.44 -7.45
CA LEU A 217 -16.00 -8.65 -7.90
C LEU A 217 -16.95 -9.82 -7.63
N ASN A 218 -17.24 -10.65 -8.62
CA ASN A 218 -17.96 -11.91 -8.44
C ASN A 218 -17.37 -12.98 -9.36
N GLY A 219 -16.11 -13.36 -9.13
CA GLY A 219 -15.33 -14.23 -10.03
C GLY A 219 -14.99 -13.61 -11.40
N THR A 220 -15.69 -12.55 -11.80
CA THR A 220 -15.40 -11.65 -12.93
C THR A 220 -15.69 -10.23 -12.44
N ILE A 221 -14.84 -9.25 -12.79
CA ILE A 221 -15.19 -7.84 -12.56
C ILE A 221 -16.40 -7.53 -13.43
N LYS A 222 -17.49 -7.10 -12.79
CA LYS A 222 -18.61 -6.49 -13.49
C LYS A 222 -18.56 -4.99 -13.23
N ASP A 223 -18.22 -4.27 -14.28
CA ASP A 223 -18.30 -2.82 -14.36
C ASP A 223 -19.75 -2.46 -14.75
N GLU A 224 -20.66 -2.48 -13.77
CA GLU A 224 -22.06 -2.13 -13.98
C GLU A 224 -22.33 -0.74 -13.40
N THR A 225 -22.57 0.25 -14.28
CA THR A 225 -23.15 1.52 -13.84
C THR A 225 -24.61 1.28 -13.48
N VAL A 226 -24.94 1.28 -12.19
CA VAL A 226 -26.31 1.06 -11.76
C VAL A 226 -26.98 2.40 -11.45
N GLU A 227 -27.61 2.97 -12.47
CA GLU A 227 -28.28 4.28 -12.39
C GLU A 227 -29.70 4.21 -11.78
N LYS A 228 -30.24 3.03 -11.45
CA LYS A 228 -31.66 2.85 -11.08
C LYS A 228 -31.87 2.31 -9.66
N ASN A 229 -33.04 2.62 -9.08
CA ASN A 229 -33.58 2.22 -7.77
C ASN A 229 -33.71 0.69 -7.58
N ASN A 230 -32.60 -0.04 -7.68
CA ASN A 230 -32.52 -1.48 -7.50
C ASN A 230 -31.59 -1.79 -6.33
N THR A 231 -32.05 -2.66 -5.43
CA THR A 231 -31.21 -3.30 -4.41
C THR A 231 -30.21 -4.21 -5.11
N ILE A 232 -28.91 -4.06 -4.80
CA ILE A 232 -27.85 -4.87 -5.40
C ILE A 232 -27.10 -5.59 -4.28
N GLY A 233 -27.62 -6.74 -3.90
CA GLY A 233 -26.99 -7.58 -2.89
C GLY A 233 -25.89 -8.42 -3.53
N PHE A 234 -24.72 -8.46 -2.88
CA PHE A 234 -23.71 -9.46 -3.15
C PHE A 234 -23.71 -10.46 -2.00
N LYS A 235 -23.37 -11.70 -2.33
CA LYS A 235 -23.15 -12.75 -1.34
C LYS A 235 -21.91 -13.49 -1.78
N SER A 236 -20.86 -13.51 -0.95
CA SER A 236 -19.89 -14.58 -1.07
C SER A 236 -20.59 -15.88 -0.61
N GLY A 237 -20.68 -16.88 -1.49
CA GLY A 237 -21.48 -18.08 -1.25
C GLY A 237 -21.00 -18.90 -0.05
N ASN A 238 -21.90 -19.61 0.64
CA ASN A 238 -21.56 -20.53 1.75
C ASN A 238 -21.08 -21.92 1.24
N GLY A 239 -20.46 -21.98 0.07
CA GLY A 239 -20.07 -23.24 -0.57
C GLY A 239 -18.55 -23.41 -0.54
N ASN A 240 -18.08 -24.65 -0.42
CA ASN A 240 -16.67 -25.06 -0.49
C ASN A 240 -15.97 -24.75 -1.85
N GLY A 241 -16.47 -23.79 -2.62
CA GLY A 241 -15.86 -23.24 -3.82
C GLY A 241 -15.78 -21.72 -3.67
N PHE A 242 -14.58 -21.22 -3.44
CA PHE A 242 -14.26 -19.80 -3.32
C PHE A 242 -14.37 -19.09 -4.68
N GLU A 243 -15.57 -18.96 -5.24
CA GLU A 243 -15.85 -17.88 -6.20
C GLU A 243 -15.90 -16.57 -5.39
N MET A 244 -14.71 -16.05 -5.12
CA MET A 244 -14.49 -14.91 -4.25
C MET A 244 -15.16 -13.67 -4.84
N SER A 245 -16.29 -13.31 -4.26
CA SER A 245 -16.75 -11.93 -4.30
C SER A 245 -16.02 -11.18 -3.20
N VAL A 246 -14.94 -10.47 -3.54
CA VAL A 246 -14.37 -9.48 -2.60
C VAL A 246 -15.42 -8.39 -2.45
N PRO A 247 -15.92 -8.16 -1.23
CA PRO A 247 -16.98 -7.19 -1.02
C PRO A 247 -16.40 -5.78 -0.97
N LEU A 248 -15.81 -5.35 -2.07
CA LEU A 248 -15.29 -4.01 -2.24
C LEU A 248 -16.18 -3.28 -3.23
N LEU A 249 -16.63 -2.11 -2.82
CA LEU A 249 -17.58 -1.29 -3.55
C LEU A 249 -17.03 0.11 -3.64
N TYR A 250 -16.87 0.58 -4.86
CA TYR A 250 -16.53 1.97 -5.12
C TYR A 250 -17.80 2.77 -5.34
N PHE A 251 -17.76 4.03 -4.97
CA PHE A 251 -18.81 5.01 -5.15
C PHE A 251 -18.13 6.33 -5.53
N ASN A 252 -18.72 7.10 -6.45
CA ASN A 252 -18.05 8.27 -7.01
C ASN A 252 -19.00 9.45 -7.26
N ALA A 253 -18.84 10.51 -6.48
CA ALA A 253 -19.55 11.77 -6.67
C ALA A 253 -18.95 12.58 -7.83
N ALA A 254 -19.56 12.43 -9.00
CA ALA A 254 -19.32 13.25 -10.19
C ALA A 254 -17.84 13.30 -10.65
N GLY A 255 -17.08 12.23 -10.41
CA GLY A 255 -15.67 12.11 -10.80
C GLY A 255 -14.68 12.87 -9.92
N THR A 256 -15.16 13.56 -8.88
CA THR A 256 -14.34 14.48 -8.05
C THR A 256 -14.08 13.97 -6.65
N HIS A 257 -14.94 13.08 -6.15
CA HIS A 257 -14.80 12.46 -4.85
C HIS A 257 -15.22 11.01 -4.97
N GLY A 258 -14.51 10.11 -4.29
CA GLY A 258 -14.97 8.74 -4.17
C GLY A 258 -14.86 8.19 -2.76
N ILE A 259 -15.64 7.15 -2.52
CA ILE A 259 -15.59 6.36 -1.31
C ILE A 259 -15.56 4.89 -1.72
N ALA A 260 -14.60 4.14 -1.20
CA ALA A 260 -14.53 2.69 -1.32
C ALA A 260 -14.93 2.07 0.01
N LEU A 261 -15.91 1.18 -0.03
CA LEU A 261 -16.43 0.48 1.14
C LEU A 261 -16.14 -1.00 0.98
N GLY A 262 -15.64 -1.62 2.03
CA GLY A 262 -15.54 -3.07 2.07
C GLY A 262 -15.40 -3.57 3.49
N GLY A 263 -15.34 -4.88 3.66
CA GLY A 263 -14.84 -5.43 4.92
C GLY A 263 -13.63 -6.29 4.70
N GLY A 264 -12.69 -6.14 5.63
CA GLY A 264 -11.44 -6.87 5.67
C GLY A 264 -11.73 -8.36 5.76
N SER A 265 -11.12 -9.11 4.85
CA SER A 265 -10.82 -10.54 5.01
C SER A 265 -11.99 -11.43 5.48
N PHE A 266 -13.20 -11.27 4.94
CA PHE A 266 -14.29 -12.21 5.22
C PHE A 266 -14.00 -13.56 4.54
N SER A 267 -13.58 -14.58 5.29
CA SER A 267 -13.45 -15.94 4.73
C SER A 267 -14.75 -16.75 4.81
N PRO A 268 -15.79 -16.24 5.50
CA PRO A 268 -17.18 -16.34 5.01
C PRO A 268 -18.06 -15.13 5.45
N GLY A 269 -18.64 -14.38 4.50
CA GLY A 269 -19.53 -13.25 4.86
C GLY A 269 -20.31 -12.67 3.67
N LYS A 270 -21.46 -12.03 3.94
CA LYS A 270 -22.33 -11.42 2.92
C LYS A 270 -22.32 -9.89 2.99
N THR A 271 -21.48 -9.22 2.23
CA THR A 271 -21.67 -7.77 2.06
C THR A 271 -22.72 -7.48 0.99
N ALA A 272 -23.76 -6.71 1.29
CA ALA A 272 -24.88 -6.48 0.37
C ALA A 272 -25.26 -5.00 0.29
N VAL A 273 -25.20 -4.38 -0.89
CA VAL A 273 -25.69 -3.00 -1.05
C VAL A 273 -27.21 -3.00 -1.13
N LEU A 274 -27.86 -2.68 -0.02
CA LEU A 274 -29.31 -2.55 0.02
C LEU A 274 -29.75 -1.15 -0.41
N ASN A 275 -29.91 -0.94 -1.72
CA ASN A 275 -30.59 0.25 -2.23
C ASN A 275 -32.07 0.21 -1.75
N ALA A 276 -32.37 0.91 -0.67
CA ALA A 276 -33.70 0.94 -0.07
C ALA A 276 -34.58 1.92 -0.85
N ARG A 277 -35.83 1.48 -1.08
CA ARG A 277 -36.87 2.25 -1.76
C ARG A 277 -37.08 3.58 -1.03
N ALA A 278 -36.87 4.69 -1.74
CA ALA A 278 -37.10 6.10 -1.36
C ALA A 278 -35.86 6.87 -0.89
N ASN A 279 -35.12 7.43 -1.86
CA ASN A 279 -34.27 8.63 -1.77
C ASN A 279 -33.10 8.66 -0.76
N ALA A 280 -32.93 7.67 0.11
CA ALA A 280 -31.73 7.47 0.92
C ALA A 280 -31.03 6.20 0.43
N LYS A 281 -29.75 6.30 0.08
CA LYS A 281 -28.98 5.18 -0.45
C LYS A 281 -28.21 4.56 0.69
N THR A 282 -28.60 3.34 1.04
CA THR A 282 -28.08 2.65 2.22
C THR A 282 -27.09 1.57 1.80
N PHE A 283 -25.84 1.71 2.24
CA PHE A 283 -24.88 0.62 2.22
C PHE A 283 -25.10 -0.26 3.45
N VAL A 284 -25.16 -1.58 3.27
CA VAL A 284 -25.27 -2.52 4.38
C VAL A 284 -24.16 -3.56 4.28
N CYS A 285 -23.40 -3.72 5.34
CA CYS A 285 -22.49 -4.86 5.48
C CYS A 285 -23.13 -5.84 6.45
N ASP A 286 -23.75 -6.88 5.91
CA ASP A 286 -24.20 -8.02 6.72
C ASP A 286 -23.05 -9.01 6.89
N MET A 287 -23.05 -9.69 8.02
CA MET A 287 -22.18 -10.83 8.25
C MET A 287 -23.05 -12.08 8.34
N ASP A 288 -22.73 -13.09 7.53
CA ASP A 288 -23.47 -14.36 7.46
C ASP A 288 -22.55 -15.44 8.03
N PHE A 289 -22.51 -15.54 9.36
CA PHE A 289 -21.66 -16.50 10.08
C PHE A 289 -22.50 -17.62 10.66
N ALA A 290 -22.41 -18.82 10.08
CA ALA A 290 -22.82 -20.04 10.76
C ALA A 290 -21.65 -20.62 11.58
N TYR A 291 -21.07 -19.85 12.51
CA TYR A 291 -19.97 -20.31 13.36
C TYR A 291 -20.38 -20.37 14.84
N ASN A 292 -20.05 -21.47 15.49
CA ASN A 292 -20.06 -21.57 16.94
C ASN A 292 -18.80 -20.87 17.46
N VAL A 293 -18.96 -19.88 18.34
CA VAL A 293 -17.84 -19.20 18.99
C VAL A 293 -17.65 -19.81 20.38
N THR A 294 -16.84 -20.85 20.46
CA THR A 294 -16.52 -21.44 21.76
C THR A 294 -15.50 -20.54 22.48
N THR A 295 -15.92 -19.81 23.51
CA THR A 295 -14.99 -19.09 24.38
C THR A 295 -14.36 -20.07 25.39
N ASN A 296 -13.06 -20.31 25.29
CA ASN A 296 -12.37 -21.39 26.04
C ASN A 296 -11.80 -20.95 27.40
N GLY A 297 -12.20 -19.81 27.95
CA GLY A 297 -11.57 -19.26 29.15
C GLY A 297 -11.98 -17.84 29.46
N ASN A 298 -11.89 -17.46 30.74
CA ASN A 298 -11.94 -16.06 31.18
C ASN A 298 -10.94 -15.24 30.33
N GLY A 299 -11.44 -14.21 29.65
CA GLY A 299 -10.62 -13.34 28.80
C GLY A 299 -10.45 -13.81 27.36
N THR A 300 -11.28 -14.73 26.86
CA THR A 300 -11.32 -14.98 25.40
C THR A 300 -11.90 -13.74 24.72
N VAL A 301 -11.11 -13.13 23.84
CA VAL A 301 -11.54 -12.02 22.99
C VAL A 301 -11.94 -12.60 21.63
N TYR A 302 -13.20 -12.41 21.27
CA TYR A 302 -13.66 -12.68 19.91
C TYR A 302 -13.58 -11.38 19.10
N SER A 303 -12.71 -11.34 18.09
CA SER A 303 -12.57 -10.22 17.18
C SER A 303 -13.37 -10.49 15.90
N TYR A 304 -14.20 -9.53 15.51
CA TYR A 304 -14.90 -9.57 14.23
C TYR A 304 -14.02 -9.01 13.12
N PRO A 305 -14.15 -9.52 11.88
CA PRO A 305 -13.48 -8.92 10.74
C PRO A 305 -13.85 -7.45 10.62
N SER A 306 -12.87 -6.66 10.24
CA SER A 306 -13.03 -5.22 10.17
C SER A 306 -13.91 -4.81 8.99
N PHE A 307 -14.64 -3.72 9.15
CA PHE A 307 -15.19 -2.95 8.04
C PHE A 307 -14.24 -1.78 7.75
N PHE A 308 -14.15 -1.33 6.50
CA PHE A 308 -13.43 -0.10 6.18
C PHE A 308 -14.23 0.78 5.22
N ALA A 309 -14.02 2.09 5.38
CA ALA A 309 -14.40 3.11 4.43
C ALA A 309 -13.17 3.92 4.05
N ALA A 310 -12.88 4.03 2.77
CA ALA A 310 -11.78 4.80 2.24
C ALA A 310 -12.32 5.95 1.41
N ILE A 311 -12.14 7.18 1.86
CA ILE A 311 -12.49 8.36 1.07
C ILE A 311 -11.27 8.80 0.27
N TYR A 312 -11.47 9.21 -0.97
CA TYR A 312 -10.39 9.63 -1.86
C TYR A 312 -10.82 10.79 -2.76
N GLY A 313 -9.83 11.59 -3.17
CA GLY A 313 -10.01 12.68 -4.12
C GLY A 313 -9.96 12.19 -5.55
N GLY A 314 -10.84 12.69 -6.41
CA GLY A 314 -10.84 12.38 -7.84
C GLY A 314 -11.65 11.16 -8.26
N ASN A 315 -11.17 10.47 -9.30
CA ASN A 315 -11.93 9.42 -9.98
C ASN A 315 -11.66 8.01 -9.41
N ASN A 316 -12.33 7.00 -9.97
CA ASN A 316 -12.18 5.61 -9.52
C ASN A 316 -10.77 5.06 -9.65
N SER A 317 -9.97 5.54 -10.61
CA SER A 317 -8.58 5.12 -10.76
C SER A 317 -7.73 5.57 -9.58
N VAL A 318 -7.94 6.81 -9.09
CA VAL A 318 -7.29 7.30 -7.87
C VAL A 318 -7.68 6.43 -6.67
N GLY A 319 -8.98 6.16 -6.49
CA GLY A 319 -9.46 5.31 -5.40
C GLY A 319 -8.91 3.89 -5.43
N LYS A 320 -8.84 3.27 -6.61
CA LYS A 320 -8.24 1.93 -6.79
C LYS A 320 -6.76 1.93 -6.41
N ASN A 321 -6.00 2.92 -6.86
CA ASN A 321 -4.59 3.06 -6.53
C ASN A 321 -4.38 3.29 -5.03
N PHE A 322 -5.21 4.13 -4.42
CA PHE A 322 -5.18 4.41 -3.00
C PHE A 322 -5.43 3.13 -2.17
N ILE A 323 -6.50 2.39 -2.48
CA ILE A 323 -6.83 1.13 -1.80
C ILE A 323 -5.75 0.06 -2.01
N LYS A 324 -5.21 -0.05 -3.23
CA LYS A 324 -4.10 -0.95 -3.54
C LYS A 324 -2.90 -0.64 -2.64
N ASN A 325 -2.49 0.62 -2.57
CA ASN A 325 -1.33 1.06 -1.80
C ASN A 325 -1.55 0.87 -0.28
N TRP A 326 -2.76 1.13 0.23
CA TRP A 326 -3.10 0.86 1.62
C TRP A 326 -2.89 -0.62 1.98
N ASN A 327 -3.48 -1.54 1.20
CA ASN A 327 -3.37 -2.98 1.45
C ASN A 327 -1.93 -3.51 1.37
N VAL A 328 -1.08 -2.91 0.54
CA VAL A 328 0.34 -3.28 0.43
C VAL A 328 1.14 -2.78 1.64
N SER A 329 0.89 -1.54 2.07
CA SER A 329 1.58 -0.92 3.21
C SER A 329 1.21 -1.51 4.58
N ASP A 330 0.04 -2.15 4.71
CA ASP A 330 -0.41 -2.77 5.96
C ASP A 330 0.47 -3.96 6.41
N SER A 331 1.38 -4.42 5.54
CA SER A 331 2.44 -5.37 5.93
C SER A 331 3.45 -4.79 6.94
N GLU A 332 3.58 -3.46 7.03
CA GLU A 332 4.38 -2.74 8.04
C GLU A 332 3.57 -2.42 9.32
N TYR A 333 2.24 -2.29 9.21
CA TYR A 333 1.31 -2.10 10.34
C TYR A 333 0.90 -3.43 10.99
N LYS A 334 1.88 -4.32 11.21
CA LYS A 334 1.73 -5.47 12.11
C LYS A 334 1.72 -4.99 13.55
N ASP A 335 0.68 -4.26 13.94
CA ASP A 335 0.26 -4.26 15.33
C ASP A 335 -0.15 -5.70 15.63
N GLU A 336 0.64 -6.42 16.43
CA GLU A 336 0.37 -7.80 16.84
C GLU A 336 -1.00 -7.94 17.57
N SER A 337 -1.62 -6.82 17.98
CA SER A 337 -2.97 -6.78 18.55
C SER A 337 -4.11 -6.79 17.50
N LEU A 338 -3.81 -6.60 16.22
CA LEU A 338 -4.77 -6.79 15.12
C LEU A 338 -4.50 -8.16 14.47
N PRO A 339 -5.33 -9.20 14.75
CA PRO A 339 -5.01 -10.57 14.35
C PRO A 339 -5.26 -10.77 12.85
N LEU A 340 -4.22 -10.58 12.04
CA LEU A 340 -4.18 -10.99 10.63
C LEU A 340 -3.17 -12.11 10.44
N THR A 341 -3.51 -13.33 10.86
CA THR A 341 -2.80 -14.55 10.44
C THR A 341 -3.80 -15.66 10.13
N TYR A 342 -3.70 -16.28 8.95
CA TYR A 342 -4.47 -17.47 8.60
C TYR A 342 -3.68 -18.48 7.76
N GLU A 343 -3.90 -19.76 8.09
CA GLU A 343 -3.31 -20.96 7.49
C GLU A 343 -4.39 -21.80 6.76
N LYS A 344 -4.15 -22.06 5.46
CA LYS A 344 -4.48 -23.22 4.58
C LYS A 344 -5.77 -24.08 4.78
N VAL A 345 -6.68 -24.14 3.78
CA VAL A 345 -7.46 -25.34 3.30
C VAL A 345 -7.95 -25.15 1.83
N VAL A 346 -8.02 -26.24 1.03
CA VAL A 346 -8.04 -26.30 -0.46
C VAL A 346 -9.37 -26.76 -1.12
N GLY A 347 -9.74 -26.19 -2.29
CA GLY A 347 -10.70 -26.70 -3.29
C GLY A 347 -10.52 -26.15 -4.73
N LYS A 348 -10.54 -27.02 -5.76
CA LYS A 348 -10.27 -26.71 -7.20
C LYS A 348 -11.41 -25.95 -7.92
N ALA A 349 -11.07 -24.91 -8.71
CA ALA A 349 -11.96 -24.25 -9.67
C ALA A 349 -11.41 -24.34 -11.11
N ASP A 350 -12.25 -24.73 -12.08
CA ASP A 350 -11.87 -24.83 -13.49
C ASP A 350 -11.81 -23.44 -14.16
N PHE A 351 -10.73 -23.16 -14.89
CA PHE A 351 -10.54 -21.94 -15.66
C PHE A 351 -10.23 -22.35 -17.13
N GLY A 352 -10.74 -21.66 -18.16
CA GLY A 352 -10.44 -21.95 -19.57
C GLY A 352 -9.18 -21.24 -20.11
N SER A 353 -9.16 -20.83 -21.38
CA SER A 353 -7.97 -20.50 -22.22
C SER A 353 -6.93 -19.51 -21.64
N VAL A 354 -5.77 -19.35 -22.30
CA VAL A 354 -4.73 -18.31 -21.98
C VAL A 354 -5.33 -16.91 -21.87
N GLU A 355 -6.35 -16.65 -22.69
CA GLU A 355 -7.10 -15.41 -22.76
C GLU A 355 -7.92 -15.15 -21.49
N GLU A 356 -8.69 -16.15 -21.03
CA GLU A 356 -9.49 -16.08 -19.80
C GLU A 356 -8.61 -15.98 -18.55
N THR A 357 -7.44 -16.62 -18.62
CA THR A 357 -6.42 -16.59 -17.58
C THR A 357 -5.85 -15.16 -17.43
N ARG A 358 -5.57 -14.47 -18.54
CA ARG A 358 -5.15 -13.06 -18.54
C ARG A 358 -6.24 -12.09 -18.09
N ASN A 359 -7.49 -12.27 -18.54
CA ASN A 359 -8.63 -11.49 -18.06
C ASN A 359 -8.79 -11.61 -16.55
N SER A 360 -8.63 -12.83 -16.02
CA SER A 360 -8.60 -13.05 -14.58
C SER A 360 -7.41 -12.33 -13.94
N PHE A 361 -6.22 -12.31 -14.56
CA PHE A 361 -5.03 -11.64 -14.00
C PHE A 361 -5.10 -10.12 -13.97
N PHE A 362 -5.50 -9.46 -15.06
CA PHE A 362 -5.71 -8.00 -15.06
C PHE A 362 -6.80 -7.59 -14.05
N ASN A 363 -7.85 -8.41 -13.93
CA ASN A 363 -8.91 -8.18 -12.95
C ASN A 363 -8.45 -8.46 -11.51
N MET A 364 -7.48 -9.35 -11.29
CA MET A 364 -6.90 -9.67 -9.98
C MET A 364 -5.73 -8.78 -9.58
N MET A 365 -5.08 -8.05 -10.49
CA MET A 365 -4.08 -7.04 -10.07
C MET A 365 -4.68 -5.93 -9.20
N PHE A 366 -6.00 -5.83 -9.18
CA PHE A 366 -6.75 -4.99 -8.26
C PHE A 366 -7.06 -5.65 -6.90
N CYS A 367 -6.74 -6.94 -6.67
CA CYS A 367 -7.07 -7.71 -5.46
C CYS A 367 -6.12 -8.92 -5.22
N PHE A 368 -5.40 -8.93 -4.10
CA PHE A 368 -4.55 -10.08 -3.69
C PHE A 368 -5.34 -11.20 -2.97
N SER A 369 -4.78 -12.43 -3.08
CA SER A 369 -5.02 -13.69 -2.34
C SER A 369 -6.09 -14.68 -2.87
N VAL A 370 -5.65 -15.79 -3.50
CA VAL A 370 -6.39 -17.09 -3.50
C VAL A 370 -5.44 -18.29 -3.72
N SER A 371 -5.28 -19.16 -2.72
CA SER A 371 -4.37 -20.31 -2.77
C SER A 371 -4.77 -21.42 -3.75
N ASP A 372 -6.05 -21.61 -4.03
CA ASP A 372 -6.50 -22.76 -4.86
C ASP A 372 -6.69 -22.38 -6.32
N ALA A 373 -7.11 -21.14 -6.56
CA ALA A 373 -7.03 -20.56 -7.88
C ALA A 373 -5.55 -20.47 -8.32
N ARG A 374 -4.62 -20.20 -7.40
CA ARG A 374 -3.17 -20.26 -7.69
C ARG A 374 -2.75 -21.63 -8.22
N GLN A 375 -3.18 -22.75 -7.62
CA GLN A 375 -2.74 -24.07 -8.08
C GLN A 375 -3.25 -24.40 -9.50
N ASN A 376 -4.54 -24.22 -9.77
CA ASN A 376 -5.09 -24.47 -11.13
C ASN A 376 -4.57 -23.46 -12.17
N LYS A 377 -4.23 -22.22 -11.76
CA LYS A 377 -3.60 -21.22 -12.63
C LYS A 377 -2.15 -21.53 -12.94
N CYS A 378 -1.36 -21.92 -11.93
CA CYS A 378 0.00 -22.39 -12.11
C CYS A 378 0.04 -23.66 -12.98
N GLU A 379 -0.94 -24.57 -12.86
CA GLU A 379 -1.08 -25.74 -13.73
C GLU A 379 -1.33 -25.34 -15.19
N LYS A 380 -2.19 -24.37 -15.47
CA LYS A 380 -2.42 -23.93 -16.86
C LYS A 380 -1.29 -23.10 -17.44
N ILE A 381 -0.68 -22.21 -16.65
CA ILE A 381 0.55 -21.52 -17.06
C ILE A 381 1.63 -22.56 -17.36
N ARG A 382 1.81 -23.57 -16.50
CA ARG A 382 2.72 -24.69 -16.75
C ARG A 382 2.42 -25.35 -18.08
N ASP A 383 1.17 -25.76 -18.30
CA ASP A 383 0.81 -26.53 -19.49
C ASP A 383 1.03 -25.72 -20.78
N GLU A 384 0.86 -24.40 -20.75
CA GLU A 384 1.19 -23.52 -21.88
C GLU A 384 2.70 -23.28 -22.03
N LEU A 385 3.44 -23.12 -20.93
CA LEU A 385 4.90 -23.05 -20.96
C LEU A 385 5.52 -24.35 -21.51
N LEU A 386 4.92 -25.51 -21.20
CA LEU A 386 5.36 -26.82 -21.71
C LEU A 386 5.08 -27.02 -23.20
N LYS A 387 4.16 -26.25 -23.80
CA LYS A 387 3.96 -26.22 -25.26
C LYS A 387 5.00 -25.38 -25.99
N CYS A 388 5.76 -24.54 -25.27
CA CYS A 388 6.80 -23.73 -25.87
C CYS A 388 8.04 -24.57 -26.11
N GLU A 389 8.45 -24.74 -27.37
CA GLU A 389 9.67 -25.48 -27.72
C GLU A 389 10.95 -24.68 -27.42
N ASP A 390 10.84 -23.34 -27.34
CA ASP A 390 11.96 -22.42 -27.12
C ASP A 390 11.63 -21.41 -26.01
N SER A 391 12.48 -21.37 -24.97
CA SER A 391 12.39 -20.42 -23.85
C SER A 391 12.70 -18.98 -24.25
N ASN A 392 13.20 -18.73 -25.46
CA ASN A 392 13.38 -17.38 -26.01
C ASN A 392 12.26 -16.98 -26.96
N SER A 393 11.28 -17.85 -27.22
CA SER A 393 10.16 -17.53 -28.11
C SER A 393 9.34 -16.36 -27.57
N ALA A 394 8.81 -15.56 -28.50
CA ALA A 394 7.90 -14.45 -28.20
C ALA A 394 6.75 -14.86 -27.28
N ILE A 395 6.10 -15.99 -27.60
CA ILE A 395 4.96 -16.52 -26.86
C ILE A 395 5.35 -16.95 -25.44
N TYR A 396 6.55 -17.49 -25.25
CA TYR A 396 7.04 -17.88 -23.94
C TYR A 396 7.21 -16.66 -23.01
N LYS A 397 7.89 -15.61 -23.49
CA LYS A 397 8.04 -14.34 -22.75
C LYS A 397 6.70 -13.69 -22.47
N TYR A 398 5.78 -13.76 -23.43
CA TYR A 398 4.40 -13.29 -23.28
C TYR A 398 3.69 -13.98 -22.11
N ILE A 399 3.77 -15.32 -22.03
CA ILE A 399 3.15 -16.10 -20.95
C ILE A 399 3.78 -15.75 -19.60
N LEU A 400 5.11 -15.70 -19.50
CA LEU A 400 5.77 -15.39 -18.23
C LEU A 400 5.45 -14.00 -17.71
N ARG A 401 5.43 -12.98 -18.58
CA ARG A 401 5.11 -11.61 -18.18
C ARG A 401 3.65 -11.43 -17.78
N SER A 402 2.76 -12.20 -18.43
CA SER A 402 1.37 -12.30 -17.98
C SER A 402 1.27 -12.98 -16.60
N ALA A 403 2.11 -13.99 -16.36
CA ALA A 403 2.16 -14.73 -15.10
C ALA A 403 2.81 -13.95 -13.95
N ILE A 404 3.67 -12.96 -14.20
CA ILE A 404 4.27 -12.12 -13.15
C ILE A 404 3.18 -11.46 -12.28
N PHE A 405 2.03 -11.14 -12.86
CA PHE A 405 0.89 -10.57 -12.15
C PHE A 405 0.15 -11.55 -11.22
N SER A 406 0.57 -12.82 -11.17
CA SER A 406 -0.15 -13.91 -10.52
C SER A 406 0.51 -14.49 -9.27
N GLU A 407 1.57 -13.86 -8.76
CA GLU A 407 2.48 -14.47 -7.79
C GLU A 407 3.03 -15.82 -8.28
N PHE A 408 3.40 -15.88 -9.57
CA PHE A 408 3.93 -17.09 -10.18
C PHE A 408 5.23 -17.55 -9.48
N ASP A 409 5.17 -18.65 -8.74
CA ASP A 409 6.36 -19.32 -8.21
C ASP A 409 6.79 -20.46 -9.15
N TYR A 410 7.74 -20.17 -10.02
CA TYR A 410 8.30 -21.15 -10.97
C TYR A 410 8.81 -22.44 -10.31
N LYS A 411 9.14 -22.41 -9.01
CA LYS A 411 9.59 -23.59 -8.25
C LYS A 411 8.46 -24.59 -8.03
N THR A 412 7.22 -24.12 -7.95
CA THR A 412 6.03 -24.96 -7.71
C THR A 412 5.40 -25.51 -9.01
N VAL A 413 5.80 -24.96 -10.16
CA VAL A 413 5.19 -25.20 -11.48
C VAL A 413 5.68 -26.52 -12.08
N GLY A 414 6.48 -27.33 -11.37
CA GLY A 414 6.85 -28.69 -11.81
C GLY A 414 7.68 -28.74 -13.10
N LEU A 415 8.33 -27.64 -13.47
CA LEU A 415 9.22 -27.59 -14.64
C LEU A 415 10.44 -28.48 -14.41
N ALA A 416 10.84 -29.22 -15.45
CA ALA A 416 11.99 -30.12 -15.40
C ALA A 416 13.27 -29.38 -15.00
N ASP A 417 14.03 -29.93 -14.06
CA ASP A 417 15.30 -29.37 -13.60
C ASP A 417 16.29 -29.23 -14.76
N GLY A 418 16.96 -28.08 -14.82
CA GLY A 418 17.93 -27.77 -15.87
C GLY A 418 17.35 -27.47 -17.26
N SER A 419 16.02 -27.53 -17.45
CA SER A 419 15.41 -27.15 -18.73
C SER A 419 15.64 -25.65 -19.03
N PRO A 420 15.83 -25.26 -20.32
CA PRO A 420 15.92 -23.85 -20.71
C PRO A 420 14.72 -23.02 -20.24
N ILE A 421 13.54 -23.63 -20.25
CA ILE A 421 12.29 -23.07 -19.70
C ILE A 421 12.41 -22.79 -18.20
N LYS A 422 12.87 -23.74 -17.38
CA LYS A 422 13.02 -23.47 -15.94
C LYS A 422 14.05 -22.37 -15.66
N LYS A 423 15.14 -22.34 -16.44
CA LYS A 423 16.16 -21.29 -16.33
C LYS A 423 15.59 -19.91 -16.66
N SER A 424 14.89 -19.78 -17.79
CA SER A 424 14.31 -18.49 -18.19
C SER A 424 13.19 -18.02 -17.24
N ALA A 425 12.39 -18.96 -16.70
CA ALA A 425 11.42 -18.64 -15.66
C ALA A 425 12.09 -18.12 -14.37
N ALA A 426 13.24 -18.70 -13.98
CA ALA A 426 14.02 -18.21 -12.85
C ALA A 426 14.60 -16.80 -13.10
N GLU A 427 15.07 -16.52 -14.32
CA GLU A 427 15.56 -15.18 -14.72
C GLU A 427 14.43 -14.13 -14.66
N HIS A 428 13.21 -14.48 -15.07
CA HIS A 428 12.04 -13.57 -14.96
C HIS A 428 11.59 -13.37 -13.51
N ASP A 429 11.68 -14.40 -12.68
CA ASP A 429 11.40 -14.31 -11.25
C ASP A 429 12.44 -13.46 -10.51
N GLU A 430 13.71 -13.52 -10.92
CA GLU A 430 14.75 -12.60 -10.46
C GLU A 430 14.50 -11.16 -10.93
N LEU A 431 14.16 -10.95 -12.21
CA LEU A 431 13.75 -9.65 -12.74
C LEU A 431 12.58 -9.07 -11.94
N TYR A 432 11.60 -9.92 -11.61
CA TYR A 432 10.46 -9.52 -10.78
C TYR A 432 10.92 -8.98 -9.43
N ARG A 433 11.66 -9.80 -8.65
CA ARG A 433 12.10 -9.40 -7.31
C ARG A 433 13.00 -8.17 -7.31
N ASN A 434 13.92 -8.09 -8.26
CA ASN A 434 14.99 -7.08 -8.23
C ASN A 434 14.60 -5.76 -8.90
N SER A 435 13.65 -5.78 -9.85
CA SER A 435 13.38 -4.61 -10.69
C SER A 435 11.90 -4.26 -10.85
N LEU A 436 10.98 -5.24 -10.80
CA LEU A 436 9.55 -4.98 -11.02
C LEU A 436 8.77 -4.79 -9.71
N ALA A 437 9.11 -5.55 -8.68
CA ALA A 437 8.31 -5.65 -7.46
C ALA A 437 8.13 -4.29 -6.77
N SER A 438 9.19 -3.48 -6.68
CA SER A 438 9.10 -2.14 -6.09
C SER A 438 8.10 -1.25 -6.84
N ALA A 439 8.24 -1.15 -8.16
CA ALA A 439 7.32 -0.38 -8.99
C ALA A 439 5.89 -0.92 -8.94
N MET A 440 5.71 -2.24 -8.92
CA MET A 440 4.38 -2.85 -8.87
C MET A 440 3.69 -2.70 -7.51
N LEU A 441 4.44 -2.78 -6.41
CA LEU A 441 3.92 -2.70 -5.04
C LEU A 441 3.70 -1.25 -4.60
N ASN A 442 4.66 -0.38 -4.88
CA ASN A 442 4.64 1.02 -4.42
C ASN A 442 4.04 1.96 -5.47
N GLY A 443 4.11 1.57 -6.74
CA GLY A 443 3.68 2.41 -7.84
C GLY A 443 2.17 2.41 -8.04
N ARG A 444 1.69 3.60 -8.42
CA ARG A 444 0.34 3.81 -8.93
C ARG A 444 0.19 3.08 -10.26
N GLN A 445 -0.99 2.52 -10.49
CA GLN A 445 -1.33 1.79 -11.68
C GLN A 445 -2.11 2.69 -12.65
N TYR A 446 -1.69 2.71 -13.91
CA TYR A 446 -2.36 3.46 -14.96
C TYR A 446 -2.72 2.52 -16.13
N PRO A 447 -4.01 2.47 -16.53
CA PRO A 447 -4.37 1.82 -17.78
C PRO A 447 -3.85 2.68 -18.93
N ILE A 448 -2.97 2.10 -19.74
CA ILE A 448 -2.34 2.81 -20.87
C ILE A 448 -3.10 2.61 -22.19
N PHE A 449 -4.15 1.80 -22.17
CA PHE A 449 -5.09 1.61 -23.26
C PHE A 449 -6.55 1.73 -22.79
N PRO A 450 -7.52 2.07 -23.66
CA PRO A 450 -8.93 2.30 -23.30
C PRO A 450 -9.69 1.10 -22.73
N GLY A 451 -9.04 -0.06 -22.65
CA GLY A 451 -9.62 -1.31 -22.17
C GLY A 451 -9.00 -2.51 -22.88
N TYR A 452 -9.27 -3.69 -22.34
CA TYR A 452 -8.84 -4.94 -22.93
C TYR A 452 -9.34 -5.08 -24.38
N SER A 453 -8.43 -5.32 -25.31
CA SER A 453 -8.77 -5.68 -26.69
C SER A 453 -8.20 -7.06 -27.03
N LYS A 454 -9.11 -8.01 -27.26
CA LYS A 454 -8.75 -9.37 -27.73
C LYS A 454 -7.91 -9.36 -29.00
N ASP A 455 -8.14 -8.39 -29.87
CA ASP A 455 -7.52 -8.30 -31.21
C ASP A 455 -6.44 -7.21 -31.29
N GLY A 456 -6.10 -6.56 -30.17
CA GLY A 456 -5.33 -5.32 -30.17
C GLY A 456 -4.14 -5.27 -29.21
N TRP A 457 -3.81 -4.03 -28.86
CA TRP A 457 -2.80 -3.69 -27.85
C TRP A 457 -3.42 -3.71 -26.46
N ASP A 458 -2.66 -4.17 -25.49
CA ASP A 458 -3.01 -4.19 -24.08
C ASP A 458 -1.77 -3.89 -23.24
N GLY A 459 -1.96 -3.48 -21.99
CA GLY A 459 -0.86 -3.09 -21.15
C GLY A 459 -1.24 -2.22 -19.97
N ILE A 460 -0.23 -2.01 -19.14
CA ILE A 460 -0.37 -1.31 -17.88
C ILE A 460 0.94 -0.62 -17.51
N GLU A 461 0.83 0.56 -16.93
CA GLU A 461 1.93 1.26 -16.32
C GLU A 461 1.82 1.13 -14.80
N PHE A 462 2.94 0.84 -14.15
CA PHE A 462 3.14 1.03 -12.73
C PHE A 462 4.19 2.13 -12.55
N TYR A 463 3.88 3.18 -11.79
CA TYR A 463 4.83 4.26 -11.57
C TYR A 463 4.87 4.69 -10.10
N ASP A 464 6.04 4.56 -9.51
CA ASP A 464 6.39 4.99 -8.16
C ASP A 464 6.89 6.45 -8.21
N THR A 465 6.01 7.37 -7.78
CA THR A 465 6.28 8.80 -7.78
C THR A 465 7.29 9.24 -6.73
N VAL A 466 7.56 8.41 -5.71
CA VAL A 466 8.55 8.68 -4.66
C VAL A 466 9.94 8.35 -5.18
N ASN A 467 10.11 7.14 -5.72
CA ASN A 467 11.40 6.69 -6.24
C ASN A 467 11.68 7.11 -7.69
N LYS A 468 10.73 7.79 -8.34
CA LYS A 468 10.81 8.23 -9.75
C LYS A 468 11.08 7.10 -10.73
N LYS A 469 10.49 5.93 -10.45
CA LYS A 469 10.69 4.70 -11.21
C LYS A 469 9.36 4.08 -11.59
N GLY A 470 9.28 3.57 -12.80
CA GLY A 470 8.11 2.88 -13.29
C GLY A 470 8.44 1.79 -14.28
N VAL A 471 7.43 0.98 -14.54
CA VAL A 471 7.46 -0.08 -15.52
C VAL A 471 6.16 -0.12 -16.29
N ILE A 472 6.28 -0.23 -17.61
CA ILE A 472 5.18 -0.49 -18.52
C ILE A 472 5.28 -1.92 -19.01
N PHE A 473 4.19 -2.66 -18.85
CA PHE A 473 4.00 -3.93 -19.54
C PHE A 473 3.16 -3.65 -20.78
N ALA A 474 3.71 -3.92 -21.95
CA ALA A 474 3.03 -3.77 -23.23
C ALA A 474 2.85 -5.14 -23.89
N PHE A 475 1.67 -5.38 -24.44
CA PHE A 475 1.29 -6.64 -25.09
C PHE A 475 0.64 -6.35 -26.44
N ARG A 476 1.08 -7.05 -27.49
CA ARG A 476 0.44 -7.05 -28.81
C ARG A 476 -0.15 -8.43 -29.05
N ASN A 477 -1.48 -8.54 -28.98
CA ASN A 477 -2.16 -9.84 -28.92
C ASN A 477 -2.28 -10.52 -30.28
N SER A 478 -2.54 -9.74 -31.33
CA SER A 478 -2.87 -10.24 -32.65
C SER A 478 -1.94 -9.68 -33.74
N GLU A 479 -1.64 -10.52 -34.73
CA GLU A 479 -0.99 -10.13 -35.99
C GLU A 479 -1.81 -9.08 -36.76
N GLU A 480 -3.14 -9.04 -36.56
CA GLU A 480 -4.06 -8.13 -37.25
C GLU A 480 -4.01 -6.69 -36.71
N SER A 481 -3.42 -6.49 -35.53
CA SER A 481 -3.25 -5.18 -34.92
C SER A 481 -2.09 -4.39 -35.53
N ASP A 482 -2.08 -3.07 -35.40
CA ASP A 482 -0.96 -2.23 -35.83
C ASP A 482 0.35 -2.70 -35.19
N THR A 483 1.44 -2.70 -35.98
CA THR A 483 2.78 -3.06 -35.48
C THR A 483 3.41 -1.97 -34.62
N GLN A 484 2.81 -0.78 -34.60
CA GLN A 484 3.25 0.37 -33.82
C GLN A 484 2.08 0.93 -33.01
N LYS A 485 2.38 1.37 -31.79
CA LYS A 485 1.38 2.00 -30.93
C LYS A 485 2.03 3.06 -30.05
N VAL A 486 1.37 4.20 -29.99
CA VAL A 486 1.68 5.22 -28.98
C VAL A 486 0.97 4.84 -27.68
N ILE A 487 1.76 4.61 -26.65
CA ILE A 487 1.32 4.30 -25.29
C ILE A 487 1.16 5.61 -24.52
N ALA A 488 -0.02 5.86 -23.95
CA ALA A 488 -0.24 7.04 -23.11
C ALA A 488 0.38 6.82 -21.72
N VAL A 489 1.56 7.41 -21.49
CA VAL A 489 2.23 7.42 -20.18
C VAL A 489 1.55 8.46 -19.29
N GLN A 490 1.24 8.10 -18.05
CA GLN A 490 0.44 8.92 -17.14
C GLN A 490 1.10 9.15 -15.77
N GLY A 491 2.02 8.28 -15.34
CA GLY A 491 2.57 8.33 -13.99
C GLY A 491 3.69 9.34 -13.77
N VAL A 492 4.37 9.75 -14.85
CA VAL A 492 5.58 10.59 -14.80
C VAL A 492 5.31 12.06 -14.42
N SER A 493 6.33 12.77 -13.96
CA SER A 493 6.28 14.21 -13.65
C SER A 493 6.78 15.05 -14.84
N GLU A 494 6.12 16.17 -15.14
CA GLU A 494 6.42 16.99 -16.32
C GLU A 494 7.85 17.56 -16.36
N ASP A 495 8.43 17.83 -15.20
CA ASP A 495 9.69 18.54 -14.97
C ASP A 495 10.92 17.62 -14.82
N ILE A 496 10.73 16.31 -15.00
CA ILE A 496 11.79 15.31 -14.86
C ILE A 496 12.17 14.76 -16.24
N GLU A 497 13.48 14.64 -16.49
CA GLU A 497 13.99 13.88 -17.63
C GLU A 497 14.04 12.40 -17.28
N TYR A 498 13.56 11.53 -18.17
CA TYR A 498 13.50 10.09 -17.96
C TYR A 498 14.39 9.34 -18.93
N LYS A 499 15.02 8.28 -18.44
CA LYS A 499 15.63 7.25 -19.25
C LYS A 499 14.62 6.12 -19.46
N VAL A 500 14.31 5.84 -20.73
CA VAL A 500 13.40 4.76 -21.10
C VAL A 500 14.18 3.58 -21.64
N ILE A 501 14.01 2.41 -21.04
CA ILE A 501 14.72 1.18 -21.43
C ILE A 501 13.71 0.09 -21.70
N SER A 502 13.69 -0.38 -22.94
CA SER A 502 12.91 -1.54 -23.34
C SER A 502 13.75 -2.81 -23.20
N LEU A 503 13.18 -3.84 -22.56
CA LEU A 503 13.87 -5.12 -22.34
C LEU A 503 14.05 -5.92 -23.64
N ASP A 504 13.08 -5.84 -24.57
CA ASP A 504 13.13 -6.53 -25.86
C ASP A 504 13.37 -5.61 -27.07
N GLY A 505 13.70 -4.33 -26.84
CA GLY A 505 13.96 -3.34 -27.89
C GLY A 505 12.73 -2.90 -28.69
N SER A 506 11.52 -2.96 -28.10
CA SER A 506 10.32 -2.38 -28.70
C SER A 506 10.32 -0.84 -28.72
N VAL A 507 11.21 -0.22 -27.95
CA VAL A 507 11.46 1.22 -27.88
C VAL A 507 12.95 1.45 -28.04
N ASN A 508 13.33 2.51 -28.76
CA ASN A 508 14.72 2.93 -28.80
C ASN A 508 15.10 3.53 -27.45
N ILE A 509 16.29 3.24 -26.94
CA ILE A 509 16.75 3.77 -25.64
C ILE A 509 16.86 5.29 -25.77
N GLU A 510 15.92 6.01 -25.16
CA GLU A 510 15.76 7.45 -25.29
C GLU A 510 15.80 8.11 -23.91
N LYS A 511 16.47 9.26 -23.82
CA LYS A 511 16.23 10.25 -22.77
C LYS A 511 15.10 11.15 -23.27
N ILE A 512 14.05 11.33 -22.47
CA ILE A 512 12.85 12.06 -22.86
C ILE A 512 12.31 12.85 -21.68
N GLN A 513 11.84 14.08 -21.93
CA GLN A 513 11.23 14.88 -20.87
C GLN A 513 9.87 14.33 -20.48
N GLY A 514 9.53 14.38 -19.19
CA GLY A 514 8.25 13.90 -18.69
C GLY A 514 7.07 14.63 -19.33
N ALA A 515 7.19 15.93 -19.59
CA ALA A 515 6.20 16.69 -20.35
C ALA A 515 5.97 16.13 -21.77
N GLU A 516 7.03 15.65 -22.43
CA GLU A 516 6.94 15.04 -23.75
C GLU A 516 6.29 13.65 -23.68
N LEU A 517 6.60 12.86 -22.65
CA LEU A 517 5.93 11.57 -22.39
C LEU A 517 4.44 11.72 -22.12
N LEU A 518 4.04 12.73 -21.33
CA LEU A 518 2.63 12.99 -20.99
C LEU A 518 1.85 13.51 -22.20
N ALA A 519 2.46 14.38 -23.02
CA ALA A 519 1.79 14.96 -24.17
C ALA A 519 1.77 14.04 -25.41
N GLY A 520 2.90 13.38 -25.68
CA GLY A 520 3.13 12.59 -26.90
C GLY A 520 3.03 11.09 -26.72
N GLY A 521 3.10 10.59 -25.48
CA GLY A 521 3.18 9.16 -25.19
C GLY A 521 4.50 8.52 -25.62
N LEU A 522 4.57 7.20 -25.52
CA LEU A 522 5.74 6.40 -25.90
C LEU A 522 5.43 5.56 -27.14
N ASN A 523 6.22 5.72 -28.21
CA ASN A 523 6.02 4.94 -29.44
C ASN A 523 6.67 3.55 -29.33
N VAL A 524 5.85 2.51 -29.30
CA VAL A 524 6.26 1.13 -29.15
C VAL A 524 6.07 0.38 -30.46
N THR A 525 7.09 -0.36 -30.89
CA THR A 525 7.05 -1.18 -32.12
C THR A 525 7.20 -2.66 -31.80
N MET A 526 6.21 -3.47 -32.17
CA MET A 526 6.21 -4.93 -32.05
C MET A 526 5.76 -5.55 -33.37
N LYS A 527 6.69 -6.14 -34.14
CA LYS A 527 6.44 -6.57 -35.53
C LYS A 527 5.48 -7.73 -35.70
N ASN A 528 5.42 -8.65 -34.73
CA ASN A 528 4.58 -9.85 -34.77
C ASN A 528 3.52 -9.83 -33.66
N GLY A 529 2.45 -10.60 -33.84
CA GLY A 529 1.47 -10.86 -32.79
C GLY A 529 2.02 -11.78 -31.70
N GLY A 530 1.41 -11.78 -30.52
CA GLY A 530 1.88 -12.55 -29.37
C GLY A 530 3.21 -12.06 -28.80
N LEU A 531 3.59 -10.81 -29.10
CA LEU A 531 4.75 -10.15 -28.51
C LEU A 531 4.36 -9.41 -27.24
N SER A 532 5.29 -9.31 -26.32
CA SER A 532 5.21 -8.47 -25.14
C SER A 532 6.53 -7.78 -24.90
N ASP A 533 6.52 -6.74 -24.08
CA ASP A 533 7.74 -6.11 -23.58
C ASP A 533 7.53 -5.51 -22.19
N ILE A 534 8.64 -5.37 -21.48
CA ILE A 534 8.76 -4.65 -20.22
C ILE A 534 9.60 -3.42 -20.52
N ILE A 535 9.02 -2.25 -20.33
CA ILE A 535 9.66 -0.97 -20.57
C ILE A 535 9.84 -0.28 -19.23
N PHE A 536 11.09 -0.07 -18.83
CA PHE A 536 11.45 0.68 -17.62
C PHE A 536 11.47 2.17 -17.92
N ILE A 537 10.93 2.96 -16.99
CA ILE A 537 10.99 4.42 -16.99
C ILE A 537 11.60 4.82 -15.66
N GLU A 538 12.81 5.36 -15.68
CA GLU A 538 13.49 5.82 -14.47
C GLU A 538 13.98 7.25 -14.69
N GLU A 539 14.00 8.08 -13.65
CA GLU A 539 14.67 9.39 -13.71
C GLU A 539 16.06 9.23 -14.34
N ALA A 540 16.34 10.04 -15.36
CA ALA A 540 17.63 10.03 -16.00
C ALA A 540 18.65 10.49 -14.97
N GLU A 541 19.55 9.58 -14.58
CA GLU A 541 20.71 9.98 -13.78
C GLU A 541 21.41 11.12 -14.51
N ILE A 542 21.67 12.19 -13.76
CA ILE A 542 22.49 13.30 -14.23
C ILE A 542 23.85 12.69 -14.56
N ASP A 543 24.16 12.57 -15.85
CA ASP A 543 25.49 12.17 -16.26
C ASP A 543 26.44 13.29 -15.80
N PHE A 544 27.41 12.94 -14.97
CA PHE A 544 28.43 13.89 -14.54
C PHE A 544 29.18 14.49 -15.73
N ALA A 545 29.18 13.84 -16.90
CA ALA A 545 29.66 14.41 -18.15
C ALA A 545 28.83 15.62 -18.60
N ASP A 546 27.50 15.58 -18.46
CA ASP A 546 26.59 16.68 -18.81
C ASP A 546 26.77 17.87 -17.86
N VAL A 547 26.93 17.61 -16.55
CA VAL A 547 27.27 18.64 -15.54
C VAL A 547 28.62 19.28 -15.83
N LYS A 548 29.59 18.48 -16.31
CA LYS A 548 30.93 18.96 -16.65
C LYS A 548 30.88 19.93 -17.83
N ILE A 549 30.02 19.69 -18.82
CA ILE A 549 29.83 20.59 -19.96
C ILE A 549 29.12 21.87 -19.51
N LEU A 550 28.09 21.76 -18.65
CA LEU A 550 27.27 22.88 -18.22
C LEU A 550 28.00 23.84 -17.27
N LEU A 551 28.81 23.32 -16.35
CA LEU A 551 29.58 24.14 -15.40
C LEU A 551 30.86 24.73 -16.00
N PHE A 552 31.42 24.09 -17.03
CA PHE A 552 32.79 24.41 -17.44
C PHE A 552 33.01 24.69 -18.92
N GLY A 553 31.98 24.53 -19.78
CA GLY A 553 32.15 24.63 -21.22
C GLY A 553 33.11 23.57 -21.77
N ASN A 554 33.32 23.56 -23.08
CA ASN A 554 34.12 22.53 -23.75
C ASN A 554 35.51 22.35 -23.13
N GLU A 555 35.90 21.08 -22.98
CA GLU A 555 37.19 20.53 -22.53
C GLU A 555 38.03 21.43 -21.61
N LEU A 556 37.69 21.45 -20.32
CA LEU A 556 38.69 21.80 -19.31
C LEU A 556 39.88 20.86 -19.40
N SER A 557 41.07 21.44 -19.45
CA SER A 557 42.30 20.71 -19.26
C SER A 557 42.32 20.06 -17.86
N SER A 558 43.05 18.96 -17.71
CA SER A 558 43.21 18.29 -16.40
C SER A 558 43.71 19.26 -15.31
N LEU A 559 44.40 20.34 -15.68
CA LEU A 559 44.89 21.36 -14.76
C LEU A 559 43.77 22.26 -14.23
N GLU A 560 42.81 22.63 -15.07
CA GLU A 560 41.68 23.47 -14.66
C GLU A 560 40.69 22.70 -13.80
N ILE A 561 40.49 21.40 -14.07
CA ILE A 561 39.71 20.51 -13.20
C ILE A 561 40.35 20.44 -11.81
N ILE A 562 41.68 20.30 -11.72
CA ILE A 562 42.40 20.30 -10.44
C ILE A 562 42.26 21.65 -9.73
N ALA A 563 42.33 22.77 -10.46
CA ALA A 563 42.19 24.10 -9.89
C ALA A 563 40.78 24.33 -9.32
N ILE A 564 39.74 23.93 -10.05
CA ILE A 564 38.35 24.05 -9.60
C ILE A 564 38.09 23.13 -8.40
N ALA A 565 38.57 21.88 -8.42
CA ALA A 565 38.46 20.99 -7.29
C ALA A 565 39.14 21.55 -6.03
N ALA A 566 40.32 22.19 -6.18
CA ALA A 566 41.00 22.86 -5.08
C ALA A 566 40.20 24.04 -4.52
N VAL A 567 39.55 24.83 -5.37
CA VAL A 567 38.68 25.95 -4.95
C VAL A 567 37.43 25.43 -4.23
N LEU A 568 36.78 24.39 -4.74
CA LEU A 568 35.62 23.75 -4.08
C LEU A 568 35.97 23.19 -2.71
N ILE A 569 37.10 22.50 -2.58
CA ILE A 569 37.60 21.99 -1.29
C ILE A 569 37.85 23.16 -0.31
N LEU A 570 38.41 24.27 -0.79
CA LEU A 570 38.64 25.46 0.01
C LEU A 570 37.31 26.07 0.50
N LEU A 571 36.32 26.21 -0.39
CA LEU A 571 35.00 26.77 -0.07
C LEU A 571 34.24 25.89 0.94
N ILE A 572 34.26 24.56 0.75
CA ILE A 572 33.67 23.61 1.70
C ILE A 572 34.36 23.75 3.07
N GLY A 573 35.69 23.86 3.11
CA GLY A 573 36.44 24.10 4.34
C GLY A 573 36.02 25.38 5.06
N ILE A 574 35.78 26.46 4.32
CA ILE A 574 35.29 27.74 4.87
C ILE A 574 33.89 27.57 5.47
N VAL A 575 32.95 26.93 4.74
CA VAL A 575 31.57 26.72 5.21
C VAL A 575 31.54 25.86 6.48
N ILE A 576 32.29 24.75 6.51
CA ILE A 576 32.39 23.89 7.69
C ILE A 576 32.96 24.67 8.89
N THR A 577 33.99 25.49 8.66
CA THR A 577 34.57 26.33 9.72
C THR A 577 33.54 27.32 10.27
N ALA A 578 32.76 27.96 9.41
CA ALA A 578 31.70 28.87 9.81
C ALA A 578 30.61 28.17 10.64
N ILE A 579 30.17 26.98 10.23
CA ILE A 579 29.19 26.17 10.98
C ILE A 579 29.73 25.81 12.37
N ILE A 580 31.00 25.39 12.47
CA ILE A 580 31.62 25.05 13.76
C ILE A 580 31.69 26.26 14.68
N VAL A 581 32.07 27.44 14.16
CA VAL A 581 32.11 28.67 14.95
C VAL A 581 30.72 29.03 15.45
N ASN A 582 29.70 28.97 14.59
CA ASN A 582 28.33 29.30 14.96
C ASN A 582 27.77 28.33 16.02
N ALA A 583 28.03 27.04 15.88
CA ALA A 583 27.65 26.03 16.87
C ALA A 583 28.36 26.22 18.23
N GLN A 584 29.61 26.70 18.23
CA GLN A 584 30.33 27.02 19.46
C GLN A 584 29.77 28.25 20.18
N ASP A 585 29.28 29.24 19.43
CA ASP A 585 28.68 30.44 20.01
C ASP A 585 27.30 30.13 20.61
N GLU A 586 26.45 29.35 19.93
CA GLU A 586 25.19 28.84 20.51
C GLU A 586 25.42 28.00 21.77
N TYR A 587 26.46 27.16 21.79
CA TYR A 587 26.78 26.35 22.98
C TYR A 587 27.23 27.20 24.17
N LYS A 588 27.89 28.34 23.93
CA LYS A 588 28.27 29.27 25.01
C LYS A 588 27.08 30.05 25.55
N GLU A 589 26.15 30.48 24.69
CA GLU A 589 24.93 31.18 25.13
C GLU A 589 24.02 30.28 25.98
N LYS A 590 23.97 28.97 25.71
CA LYS A 590 23.18 28.02 26.53
C LYS A 590 23.82 27.66 27.88
N LYS A 591 25.06 28.08 28.14
CA LYS A 591 25.80 27.74 29.37
C LYS A 591 25.90 28.92 30.37
N PHE A 592 25.45 30.10 29.97
CA PHE A 592 25.19 31.24 30.86
C PHE A 592 23.68 31.36 31.09
#